data_AF-A0A179BRL1-F1
#
_entry.id   AF-A0A179BRL1-F1
#
_cell.length_a   1.000
_cell.length_b   1.000
_cell.length_c   1.000
_cell.angle_alpha   90.00
_cell.angle_beta   90.00
_cell.angle_gamma   90.00
#
_symmetry.space_group_name_H-M   'P 1'
#
loop_
_entity.id
_entity.type
_entity.pdbx_description
1 polymer ?
#
loop_
_entity_poly.entity_id
_entity_poly.type
_entity_poly.pdbx_seq_one_letter_code
_entity_poly.pdbx_strand_id
1 'polypeptide(L)'
;MWDVDVTVGLTTHTKHRHVPSPVTPLFQAPGAAPALTFGPIALAAAVARTATTRPARPRLLAGLQKSALAHLECLISNGSSFELTPDFADLADTERTLFTARCGAGITDLYMNALGYVWRANAACLSKALNPHADFLYDGGNVDGHGVVLAEAHGSFAANATAKTIASQAKRKYARQVKPYVNTGSTFGHVVHGYSVAFGSKPGTTGAFLSVAETRISKPKKKSPPGPSGQSPTGSGVSRPIALATHRSNFFLMGASHVVDWIDWIGAPGELLVDSGPVAFVRLPYAGRWYLGSAFSIWPALHPHWWHDGLWDDPMWRHHAVREVMARGFPAESVGWFVMEETACAAFLNGLTGMIRSGGGDGRPERLDLPTFDPVGFGIGEGSRSRRVDGSEYNYALFRDGLALLGDPFRSRKLEMRRWSPKEGLEG
;
A
#
# COMPACT_ATOMS: atom_id res chain seq x y z
N MET A 1 -2.41 24.99 1.90
CA MET A 1 -1.84 23.63 1.90
C MET A 1 -2.53 22.84 2.99
N TRP A 2 -3.02 21.63 2.69
CA TRP A 2 -3.73 20.77 3.63
C TRP A 2 -2.72 20.08 4.57
N ASP A 3 -2.86 20.26 5.88
CA ASP A 3 -1.93 19.74 6.91
C ASP A 3 -2.64 19.18 8.16
N VAL A 4 -3.96 19.06 8.11
CA VAL A 4 -4.82 18.61 9.23
C VAL A 4 -5.43 17.24 8.95
N ASP A 5 -5.53 16.40 9.98
CA ASP A 5 -6.23 15.11 9.89
C ASP A 5 -7.75 15.30 9.71
N VAL A 6 -8.31 14.51 8.79
CA VAL A 6 -9.73 14.44 8.49
C VAL A 6 -10.31 13.15 9.07
N THR A 7 -11.49 13.23 9.69
CA THR A 7 -12.24 12.04 10.13
C THR A 7 -13.55 11.90 9.37
N VAL A 8 -13.79 10.73 8.81
CA VAL A 8 -15.00 10.41 8.04
C VAL A 8 -15.71 9.21 8.66
N GLY A 9 -16.93 9.41 9.12
CA GLY A 9 -17.77 8.36 9.68
C GLY A 9 -18.29 7.38 8.62
N LEU A 10 -18.44 6.11 9.02
CA LEU A 10 -19.09 5.08 8.23
C LEU A 10 -20.59 5.38 8.15
N THR A 11 -21.02 5.89 7.00
CA THR A 11 -22.42 6.25 6.75
C THR A 11 -23.32 5.05 6.52
N THR A 12 -22.82 3.97 5.92
CA THR A 12 -23.60 2.75 5.70
C THR A 12 -22.70 1.53 5.64
N HIS A 13 -23.14 0.46 6.31
CA HIS A 13 -22.54 -0.87 6.23
C HIS A 13 -23.56 -1.89 5.71
N THR A 14 -23.21 -2.66 4.69
CA THR A 14 -24.07 -3.71 4.14
C THR A 14 -23.37 -5.05 4.07
N LYS A 15 -24.04 -6.11 4.52
CA LYS A 15 -23.54 -7.49 4.42
C LYS A 15 -24.33 -8.27 3.36
N HIS A 16 -23.64 -8.78 2.35
CA HIS A 16 -24.23 -9.53 1.24
C HIS A 16 -24.10 -11.04 1.46
N ARG A 17 -25.19 -11.77 1.27
CA ARG A 17 -25.16 -13.25 1.35
C ARG A 17 -24.31 -13.83 0.22
N HIS A 18 -23.53 -14.85 0.56
CA HIS A 18 -22.76 -15.68 -0.36
C HIS A 18 -23.06 -17.16 -0.10
N VAL A 19 -22.94 -17.99 -1.12
CA VAL A 19 -23.07 -19.46 -1.03
C VAL A 19 -21.88 -20.07 -1.77
N PRO A 20 -21.04 -20.90 -1.12
CA PRO A 20 -21.11 -21.29 0.29
C PRO A 20 -20.77 -20.14 1.26
N SER A 21 -21.22 -20.24 2.51
CA SER A 21 -20.80 -19.33 3.60
C SER A 21 -20.78 -20.08 4.95
N PRO A 22 -19.69 -19.99 5.74
CA PRO A 22 -18.42 -19.35 5.40
C PRO A 22 -17.74 -20.05 4.21
N VAL A 23 -16.92 -19.31 3.45
CA VAL A 23 -16.10 -19.89 2.37
C VAL A 23 -15.02 -20.79 2.99
N THR A 24 -14.30 -20.24 3.97
CA THR A 24 -13.28 -20.97 4.74
C THR A 24 -13.78 -21.15 6.17
N PRO A 25 -13.79 -22.38 6.71
CA PRO A 25 -14.11 -22.61 8.12
C PRO A 25 -13.22 -21.79 9.05
N LEU A 26 -13.76 -21.40 10.21
CA LEU A 26 -13.06 -20.67 11.29
C LEU A 26 -12.61 -19.23 10.96
N PHE A 27 -12.59 -18.81 9.70
CA PHE A 27 -12.31 -17.42 9.33
C PHE A 27 -13.37 -16.46 9.92
N GLN A 28 -12.90 -15.38 10.53
CA GLN A 28 -13.74 -14.29 11.03
C GLN A 28 -13.24 -12.96 10.48
N ALA A 29 -14.05 -12.30 9.66
CA ALA A 29 -13.74 -10.94 9.22
C ALA A 29 -13.75 -9.96 10.41
N PRO A 30 -12.86 -8.94 10.42
CA PRO A 30 -12.89 -7.88 11.41
C PRO A 30 -14.22 -7.12 11.34
N GLY A 31 -14.60 -6.50 12.46
CA GLY A 31 -15.76 -5.61 12.50
C GLY A 31 -15.57 -4.41 11.57
N ALA A 32 -16.65 -3.93 10.96
CA ALA A 32 -16.57 -2.72 10.16
C ALA A 32 -16.15 -1.54 11.03
N ALA A 33 -15.17 -0.78 10.56
CA ALA A 33 -14.68 0.39 11.26
C ALA A 33 -15.73 1.51 11.24
N PRO A 34 -16.08 2.11 12.40
CA PRO A 34 -17.14 3.12 12.50
C PRO A 34 -16.75 4.46 11.90
N ALA A 35 -15.45 4.75 11.77
CA ALA A 35 -14.90 5.94 11.14
C ALA A 35 -13.48 5.65 10.65
N LEU A 36 -13.01 6.44 9.68
CA LEU A 36 -11.64 6.46 9.21
C LEU A 36 -11.05 7.86 9.42
N THR A 37 -9.90 7.94 10.08
CA THR A 37 -9.13 9.17 10.26
C THR A 37 -7.85 9.10 9.45
N PHE A 38 -7.51 10.16 8.71
CA PHE A 38 -6.31 10.22 7.87
C PHE A 38 -5.87 11.66 7.58
N GLY A 39 -4.58 11.87 7.40
CA GLY A 39 -4.01 13.13 6.93
C GLY A 39 -3.59 13.11 5.44
N PRO A 40 -3.05 14.24 4.94
CA PRO A 40 -2.57 14.39 3.56
C PRO A 40 -1.48 13.38 3.19
N ILE A 41 -0.49 13.19 4.07
CA ILE A 41 0.62 12.25 3.85
C ILE A 41 0.12 10.81 3.73
N ALA A 42 -0.81 10.40 4.60
CA ALA A 42 -1.39 9.05 4.55
C ALA A 42 -2.15 8.81 3.24
N LEU A 43 -3.00 9.76 2.83
CA LEU A 43 -3.76 9.62 1.59
C LEU A 43 -2.85 9.67 0.35
N ALA A 44 -1.86 10.56 0.32
CA ALA A 44 -0.89 10.63 -0.78
C ALA A 44 -0.10 9.32 -0.93
N ALA A 45 0.36 8.76 0.19
CA ALA A 45 1.06 7.48 0.20
C ALA A 45 0.16 6.34 -0.30
N ALA A 46 -1.08 6.27 0.15
CA ALA A 46 -2.04 5.26 -0.28
C ALA A 46 -2.40 5.38 -1.78
N VAL A 47 -2.57 6.60 -2.29
CA VAL A 47 -2.77 6.86 -3.73
C VAL A 47 -1.56 6.37 -4.55
N ALA A 48 -0.34 6.68 -4.10
CA ALA A 48 0.86 6.24 -4.80
C ALA A 48 1.05 4.70 -4.73
N ARG A 49 0.75 4.09 -3.58
CA ARG A 49 0.76 2.63 -3.36
C ARG A 49 -0.21 1.90 -4.29
N THR A 50 -1.42 2.40 -4.46
CA THR A 50 -2.43 1.75 -5.31
C THR A 50 -2.13 1.90 -6.79
N ALA A 51 -1.56 3.04 -7.21
CA ALA A 51 -1.13 3.30 -8.58
C ALA A 51 0.04 2.39 -9.05
N THR A 52 0.84 1.87 -8.12
CA THR A 52 2.06 1.08 -8.41
C THR A 52 1.84 -0.44 -8.35
N THR A 53 0.59 -0.90 -8.24
CA THR A 53 0.26 -2.34 -8.12
C THR A 53 0.45 -3.15 -9.40
N ARG A 54 0.58 -2.47 -10.56
CA ARG A 54 0.91 -3.11 -11.84
C ARG A 54 2.30 -2.68 -12.32
N PRO A 55 3.04 -3.59 -12.99
CA PRO A 55 4.25 -3.21 -13.70
C PRO A 55 3.95 -2.12 -14.74
N ALA A 56 4.71 -1.04 -14.70
CA ALA A 56 4.68 0.03 -15.68
C ALA A 56 6.07 0.67 -15.79
N ARG A 57 6.29 1.47 -16.83
CA ARG A 57 7.57 2.17 -17.04
C ARG A 57 7.90 3.04 -15.82
N PRO A 58 9.13 2.99 -15.29
CA PRO A 58 9.49 3.73 -14.08
C PRO A 58 9.15 5.22 -14.11
N ARG A 59 9.36 5.89 -15.25
CA ARG A 59 9.00 7.30 -15.46
C ARG A 59 7.52 7.60 -15.21
N LEU A 60 6.62 6.71 -15.66
CA LEU A 60 5.18 6.89 -15.48
C LEU A 60 4.81 6.84 -14.00
N LEU A 61 5.28 5.81 -13.31
CA LEU A 61 4.96 5.60 -11.91
C LEU A 61 5.60 6.67 -11.01
N ALA A 62 6.81 7.15 -11.35
CA ALA A 62 7.44 8.28 -10.66
C ALA A 62 6.63 9.59 -10.84
N GLY A 63 6.11 9.84 -12.05
CA GLY A 63 5.21 10.97 -12.29
C GLY A 63 3.91 10.86 -11.47
N LEU A 64 3.30 9.67 -11.43
CA LEU A 64 2.10 9.42 -10.62
C LEU A 64 2.35 9.65 -9.12
N GLN A 65 3.47 9.15 -8.61
CA GLN A 65 3.92 9.36 -7.24
C GLN A 65 4.10 10.85 -6.91
N LYS A 66 4.84 11.59 -7.75
CA LYS A 66 5.06 13.04 -7.57
C LYS A 66 3.76 13.84 -7.59
N SER A 67 2.82 13.47 -8.47
CA SER A 67 1.52 14.15 -8.59
C SER A 67 0.59 13.89 -7.40
N ALA A 68 0.76 12.80 -6.65
CA ALA A 68 -0.20 12.36 -5.65
C ALA A 68 -0.38 13.38 -4.53
N LEU A 69 0.71 13.83 -3.89
CA LEU A 69 0.63 14.81 -2.81
C LEU A 69 0.20 16.18 -3.33
N ALA A 70 0.85 16.68 -4.39
CA ALA A 70 0.57 18.00 -4.95
C ALA A 70 -0.90 18.17 -5.36
N HIS A 71 -1.50 17.16 -6.02
CA HIS A 71 -2.92 17.24 -6.38
C HIS A 71 -3.84 17.25 -5.15
N LEU A 72 -3.53 16.45 -4.13
CA LEU A 72 -4.33 16.41 -2.90
C LEU A 72 -4.27 17.75 -2.16
N GLU A 73 -3.09 18.36 -2.04
CA GLU A 73 -2.91 19.64 -1.35
C GLU A 73 -3.57 20.83 -2.05
N CYS A 74 -3.70 20.78 -3.39
CA CYS A 74 -4.42 21.78 -4.17
C CYS A 74 -5.94 21.58 -4.14
N LEU A 75 -6.41 20.33 -4.14
CA LEU A 75 -7.82 20.01 -4.39
C LEU A 75 -8.62 19.66 -3.14
N ILE A 76 -7.96 19.51 -1.98
CA ILE A 76 -8.61 19.26 -0.69
C ILE A 76 -8.36 20.44 0.24
N SER A 77 -9.44 20.98 0.80
CA SER A 77 -9.40 22.11 1.71
C SER A 77 -8.71 21.76 3.01
N ASN A 78 -7.98 22.72 3.58
CA ASN A 78 -7.36 22.52 4.89
C ASN A 78 -8.40 22.62 6.00
N GLY A 79 -8.86 21.48 6.51
CA GLY A 79 -9.85 21.43 7.58
C GLY A 79 -9.95 20.05 8.23
N SER A 80 -10.60 19.99 9.40
CA SER A 80 -10.84 18.73 10.12
C SER A 80 -11.96 17.88 9.52
N SER A 81 -12.66 18.42 8.52
CA SER A 81 -13.67 17.73 7.72
C SER A 81 -13.22 17.69 6.27
N PHE A 82 -13.53 16.60 5.58
CA PHE A 82 -13.19 16.47 4.16
C PHE A 82 -13.97 17.50 3.35
N GLU A 83 -13.29 18.31 2.56
CA GLU A 83 -13.92 19.27 1.65
C GLU A 83 -13.03 19.47 0.43
N LEU A 84 -13.65 19.65 -0.74
CA LEU A 84 -12.94 19.95 -1.97
C LEU A 84 -12.76 21.46 -2.10
N THR A 85 -11.59 21.90 -2.57
CA THR A 85 -11.36 23.32 -2.87
C THR A 85 -12.20 23.76 -4.09
N PRO A 86 -12.45 25.07 -4.26
CA PRO A 86 -13.10 25.60 -5.45
C PRO A 86 -12.41 25.19 -6.76
N ASP A 87 -11.08 25.06 -6.74
CA ASP A 87 -10.24 24.67 -7.89
C ASP A 87 -10.64 23.30 -8.47
N PHE A 88 -11.31 22.43 -7.69
CA PHE A 88 -11.85 21.17 -8.22
C PHE A 88 -12.85 21.39 -9.36
N ALA A 89 -13.60 22.50 -9.36
CA ALA A 89 -14.55 22.83 -10.40
C ALA A 89 -13.86 23.24 -11.72
N ASP A 90 -12.64 23.78 -11.63
CA ASP A 90 -11.86 24.26 -12.78
C ASP A 90 -11.19 23.12 -13.55
N LEU A 91 -11.11 21.93 -12.96
CA LEU A 91 -10.62 20.73 -13.64
C LEU A 91 -11.60 20.26 -14.71
N ALA A 92 -11.06 19.79 -15.84
CA ALA A 92 -11.85 19.08 -16.86
C ALA A 92 -12.51 17.82 -16.29
N ASP A 93 -13.65 17.41 -16.86
CA ASP A 93 -14.44 16.24 -16.43
C ASP A 93 -13.61 14.95 -16.30
N THR A 94 -12.69 14.74 -17.23
CA THR A 94 -11.77 13.60 -17.23
C THR A 94 -10.80 13.64 -16.05
N GLU A 95 -10.25 14.82 -15.74
CA GLU A 95 -9.33 15.01 -14.61
C GLU A 95 -10.05 14.88 -13.28
N ARG A 96 -11.27 15.43 -13.15
CA ARG A 96 -12.11 15.22 -11.97
C ARG A 96 -12.37 13.74 -11.73
N THR A 97 -12.70 13.01 -12.79
CA THR A 97 -12.96 11.56 -12.73
C THR A 97 -11.72 10.80 -12.28
N LEU A 98 -10.55 11.13 -12.85
CA LEU A 98 -9.28 10.48 -12.53
C LEU A 98 -8.85 10.75 -11.09
N PHE A 99 -8.90 12.01 -10.64
CA PHE A 99 -8.60 12.40 -9.28
C PHE A 99 -9.52 11.69 -8.28
N THR A 100 -10.83 11.72 -8.55
CA THR A 100 -11.84 11.05 -7.74
C THR A 100 -11.55 9.54 -7.60
N ALA A 101 -11.23 8.87 -8.72
CA ALA A 101 -10.92 7.45 -8.71
C ALA A 101 -9.66 7.13 -7.89
N ARG A 102 -8.61 7.96 -8.00
CA ARG A 102 -7.39 7.84 -7.20
C ARG A 102 -7.67 7.99 -5.70
N CYS A 103 -8.44 9.01 -5.31
CA CYS A 103 -8.86 9.19 -3.91
C CYS A 103 -9.64 7.97 -3.40
N GLY A 104 -10.57 7.44 -4.19
CA GLY A 104 -11.31 6.22 -3.83
C GLY A 104 -10.41 5.00 -3.61
N ALA A 105 -9.41 4.80 -4.47
CA ALA A 105 -8.42 3.75 -4.31
C ALA A 105 -7.56 3.94 -3.06
N GLY A 106 -7.05 5.16 -2.81
CA GLY A 106 -6.27 5.48 -1.62
C GLY A 106 -7.06 5.28 -0.32
N ILE A 107 -8.30 5.77 -0.26
CA ILE A 107 -9.19 5.56 0.90
C ILE A 107 -9.47 4.08 1.14
N THR A 108 -9.63 3.30 0.07
CA THR A 108 -9.80 1.84 0.19
C THR A 108 -8.54 1.20 0.81
N ASP A 109 -7.34 1.57 0.37
CA ASP A 109 -6.10 1.02 0.93
C ASP A 109 -5.90 1.40 2.40
N LEU A 110 -6.20 2.65 2.77
CA LEU A 110 -6.17 3.10 4.18
C LEU A 110 -7.19 2.33 5.04
N TYR A 111 -8.42 2.17 4.54
CA TYR A 111 -9.46 1.43 5.25
C TYR A 111 -9.08 -0.04 5.46
N MET A 112 -8.56 -0.69 4.43
CA MET A 112 -8.12 -2.09 4.51
C MET A 112 -6.93 -2.27 5.46
N ASN A 113 -5.95 -1.36 5.43
CA ASN A 113 -4.84 -1.35 6.39
C ASN A 113 -5.32 -1.16 7.83
N ALA A 114 -6.24 -0.23 8.04
CA ALA A 114 -6.77 0.04 9.37
C ALA A 114 -7.63 -1.12 9.91
N LEU A 115 -8.29 -1.90 9.04
CA LEU A 115 -8.97 -3.14 9.43
C LEU A 115 -8.01 -4.27 9.86
N GLY A 116 -6.71 -4.15 9.59
CA GLY A 116 -5.71 -5.16 9.94
C GLY A 116 -5.11 -5.93 8.76
N TYR A 117 -5.59 -5.71 7.54
CA TYR A 117 -4.99 -6.32 6.35
C TYR A 117 -3.68 -5.61 6.00
N VAL A 118 -2.69 -6.34 5.50
CA VAL A 118 -1.29 -5.87 5.46
C VAL A 118 -0.77 -5.76 4.04
N TRP A 119 -0.84 -6.88 3.32
CA TRP A 119 -0.16 -7.07 2.04
C TRP A 119 -1.16 -6.91 0.92
N ARG A 120 -0.77 -6.28 -0.20
CA ARG A 120 -1.68 -6.02 -1.32
C ARG A 120 -1.12 -6.48 -2.66
N ALA A 121 -2.00 -6.96 -3.53
CA ALA A 121 -1.72 -7.18 -4.94
C ALA A 121 -2.87 -6.68 -5.80
N ASN A 122 -2.62 -6.53 -7.10
CA ASN A 122 -3.68 -6.23 -8.06
C ASN A 122 -4.57 -7.47 -8.30
N ALA A 123 -5.89 -7.29 -8.28
CA ALA A 123 -6.85 -8.38 -8.45
C ALA A 123 -7.06 -8.82 -9.91
N ALA A 124 -6.42 -8.20 -10.90
CA ALA A 124 -6.50 -8.58 -12.31
C ALA A 124 -6.07 -10.03 -12.60
N CYS A 125 -5.38 -10.70 -11.66
CA CYS A 125 -5.05 -12.12 -11.75
C CYS A 125 -6.26 -13.06 -11.68
N LEU A 126 -7.41 -12.62 -11.15
CA LEU A 126 -8.58 -13.47 -10.92
C LEU A 126 -9.34 -13.85 -12.19
N SER A 127 -9.28 -13.01 -13.23
CA SER A 127 -9.90 -13.33 -14.51
C SER A 127 -9.21 -12.58 -15.64
N LYS A 128 -8.67 -13.35 -16.59
CA LYS A 128 -8.17 -12.80 -17.86
C LYS A 128 -9.31 -12.41 -18.82
N ALA A 129 -10.54 -12.89 -18.56
CA ALA A 129 -11.63 -12.90 -19.53
C ALA A 129 -12.79 -11.96 -19.19
N LEU A 130 -12.85 -11.34 -18.00
CA LEU A 130 -14.03 -10.57 -17.59
C LEU A 130 -13.70 -9.23 -16.92
N ASN A 131 -14.21 -8.19 -17.58
CA ASN A 131 -14.36 -6.85 -17.07
C ASN A 131 -15.85 -6.69 -16.65
N PRO A 132 -16.16 -6.36 -15.39
CA PRO A 132 -15.25 -5.85 -14.37
C PRO A 132 -14.87 -6.89 -13.31
N HIS A 133 -13.64 -6.78 -12.83
CA HIS A 133 -13.15 -7.43 -11.60
C HIS A 133 -12.99 -6.37 -10.51
N ALA A 134 -12.73 -6.81 -9.28
CA ALA A 134 -12.36 -5.92 -8.19
C ALA A 134 -10.92 -5.37 -8.37
N ASP A 135 -10.52 -4.36 -7.61
CA ASP A 135 -9.23 -3.70 -7.79
C ASP A 135 -8.06 -4.42 -7.11
N PHE A 136 -8.25 -4.87 -5.86
CA PHE A 136 -7.15 -5.29 -4.98
C PHE A 136 -7.40 -6.62 -4.29
N LEU A 137 -6.33 -7.37 -4.06
CA LEU A 137 -6.28 -8.53 -3.17
C LEU A 137 -5.45 -8.17 -1.93
N TYR A 138 -5.89 -8.64 -0.76
CA TYR A 138 -5.25 -8.42 0.52
C TYR A 138 -4.95 -9.73 1.26
N ASP A 139 -3.79 -9.77 1.92
CA ASP A 139 -3.37 -10.83 2.87
C ASP A 139 -2.99 -10.20 4.23
N GLY A 140 -2.78 -11.02 5.25
CA GLY A 140 -2.43 -10.63 6.61
C GLY A 140 -3.64 -10.32 7.51
N GLY A 141 -3.37 -10.14 8.80
CA GLY A 141 -4.42 -9.96 9.80
C GLY A 141 -5.34 -11.17 9.89
N ASN A 142 -6.66 -10.94 9.92
CA ASN A 142 -7.66 -12.00 10.10
C ASN A 142 -7.71 -13.05 8.98
N VAL A 143 -7.09 -12.79 7.81
CA VAL A 143 -7.08 -13.75 6.70
C VAL A 143 -5.84 -14.64 6.69
N ASP A 144 -4.88 -14.41 7.59
CA ASP A 144 -3.65 -15.23 7.64
C ASP A 144 -3.99 -16.72 7.81
N GLY A 145 -3.39 -17.54 6.96
CA GLY A 145 -3.67 -18.97 6.82
C GLY A 145 -4.99 -19.30 6.11
N HIS A 146 -5.97 -18.40 6.05
CA HIS A 146 -7.27 -18.71 5.46
C HIS A 146 -7.30 -18.55 3.94
N GLY A 147 -6.53 -17.60 3.39
CA GLY A 147 -6.50 -17.27 1.97
C GLY A 147 -6.27 -15.77 1.78
N VAL A 148 -7.04 -15.14 0.88
CA VAL A 148 -6.95 -13.71 0.60
C VAL A 148 -8.33 -13.04 0.63
N VAL A 149 -8.33 -11.72 0.79
CA VAL A 149 -9.52 -10.88 0.74
C VAL A 149 -9.53 -10.04 -0.53
N LEU A 150 -10.68 -9.93 -1.16
CA LEU A 150 -10.88 -9.09 -2.35
C LEU A 150 -11.44 -7.72 -1.97
N ALA A 151 -10.95 -6.63 -2.58
CA ALA A 151 -11.45 -5.28 -2.33
C ALA A 151 -11.67 -4.50 -3.63
N GLU A 152 -12.86 -3.93 -3.77
CA GLU A 152 -13.24 -3.01 -4.85
C GLU A 152 -13.29 -1.58 -4.32
N ALA A 153 -12.63 -0.66 -5.02
CA ALA A 153 -12.58 0.74 -4.66
C ALA A 153 -13.57 1.58 -5.48
N HIS A 154 -14.09 2.64 -4.85
CA HIS A 154 -14.89 3.63 -5.55
C HIS A 154 -14.75 5.02 -4.93
N GLY A 155 -14.43 6.00 -5.78
CA GLY A 155 -14.56 7.41 -5.47
C GLY A 155 -15.73 8.05 -6.21
N SER A 156 -16.41 9.02 -5.60
CA SER A 156 -17.41 9.85 -6.27
C SER A 156 -17.45 11.29 -5.71
N PHE A 157 -17.01 12.25 -6.52
CA PHE A 157 -17.09 13.70 -6.23
C PHE A 157 -18.11 14.39 -7.14
N ALA A 158 -19.33 13.86 -7.15
CA ALA A 158 -20.42 14.37 -7.98
C ALA A 158 -21.30 15.37 -7.21
N ALA A 159 -21.94 16.30 -7.92
CA ALA A 159 -22.86 17.27 -7.34
C ALA A 159 -24.06 16.60 -6.61
N ASN A 160 -24.41 15.37 -7.00
CA ASN A 160 -25.45 14.55 -6.38
C ASN A 160 -24.91 13.47 -5.42
N ALA A 161 -23.64 13.59 -4.98
CA ALA A 161 -23.08 12.72 -3.96
C ALA A 161 -23.84 12.90 -2.63
N THR A 162 -24.36 11.79 -2.11
CA THR A 162 -25.09 11.71 -0.85
C THR A 162 -24.78 10.37 -0.19
N ALA A 163 -24.99 10.23 1.11
CA ALA A 163 -24.85 8.94 1.79
C ALA A 163 -25.61 7.81 1.07
N LYS A 164 -26.82 8.08 0.56
CA LYS A 164 -27.64 7.11 -0.17
C LYS A 164 -27.03 6.71 -1.52
N THR A 165 -26.52 7.66 -2.29
CA THR A 165 -25.92 7.36 -3.60
C THR A 165 -24.60 6.61 -3.43
N ILE A 166 -23.76 7.00 -2.48
CA ILE A 166 -22.50 6.31 -2.16
C ILE A 166 -22.75 4.88 -1.63
N ALA A 167 -23.72 4.69 -0.73
CA ALA A 167 -24.13 3.36 -0.28
C ALA A 167 -24.65 2.47 -1.42
N SER A 168 -25.40 3.06 -2.36
CA SER A 168 -25.90 2.33 -3.54
C SER A 168 -24.76 1.89 -4.45
N GLN A 169 -23.73 2.73 -4.61
CA GLN A 169 -22.54 2.38 -5.39
C GLN A 169 -21.74 1.24 -4.73
N ALA A 170 -21.49 1.31 -3.42
CA ALA A 170 -20.83 0.22 -2.69
C ALA A 170 -21.55 -1.13 -2.89
N LYS A 171 -22.88 -1.15 -2.74
CA LYS A 171 -23.70 -2.35 -2.95
C LYS A 171 -23.63 -2.87 -4.40
N ARG A 172 -23.78 -1.97 -5.39
CA ARG A 172 -23.78 -2.33 -6.81
C ARG A 172 -22.43 -2.88 -7.24
N LYS A 173 -21.34 -2.21 -6.84
CA LYS A 173 -19.97 -2.62 -7.14
C LYS A 173 -19.62 -3.93 -6.45
N TYR A 174 -19.96 -4.10 -5.17
CA TYR A 174 -19.82 -5.39 -4.51
C TYR A 174 -20.51 -6.52 -5.30
N ALA A 175 -21.78 -6.34 -5.67
CA ALA A 175 -22.54 -7.36 -6.38
C ALA A 175 -21.96 -7.72 -7.76
N ARG A 176 -21.37 -6.74 -8.46
CA ARG A 176 -20.85 -6.90 -9.82
C ARG A 176 -19.39 -7.34 -9.88
N GLN A 177 -18.55 -6.86 -8.97
CA GLN A 177 -17.08 -6.95 -9.06
C GLN A 177 -16.44 -7.79 -7.96
N VAL A 178 -17.13 -8.00 -6.84
CA VAL A 178 -16.56 -8.71 -5.69
C VAL A 178 -17.25 -10.06 -5.53
N LYS A 179 -18.58 -10.06 -5.37
CA LYS A 179 -19.39 -11.25 -5.12
C LYS A 179 -19.11 -12.41 -6.09
N PRO A 180 -18.93 -12.20 -7.41
CA PRO A 180 -18.71 -13.30 -8.35
C PRO A 180 -17.36 -14.01 -8.18
N TYR A 181 -16.41 -13.38 -7.50
CA TYR A 181 -15.04 -13.90 -7.34
C TYR A 181 -14.71 -14.32 -5.91
N VAL A 182 -15.66 -14.19 -4.99
CA VAL A 182 -15.57 -14.85 -3.69
C VAL A 182 -15.61 -16.36 -3.93
N ASN A 183 -14.75 -17.12 -3.25
CA ASN A 183 -14.53 -18.55 -3.47
C ASN A 183 -13.86 -18.88 -4.82
N THR A 184 -13.09 -17.94 -5.40
CA THR A 184 -12.24 -18.17 -6.58
C THR A 184 -10.78 -18.27 -6.18
N GLY A 185 -10.02 -19.17 -6.82
CA GLY A 185 -8.58 -19.27 -6.66
C GLY A 185 -7.82 -18.14 -7.38
N SER A 186 -6.73 -17.67 -6.77
CA SER A 186 -5.78 -16.75 -7.38
C SER A 186 -4.36 -17.27 -7.21
N THR A 187 -3.39 -16.66 -7.90
CA THR A 187 -1.96 -16.92 -7.67
C THR A 187 -1.50 -16.56 -6.25
N PHE A 188 -2.32 -15.85 -5.48
CA PHE A 188 -2.02 -15.39 -4.12
C PHE A 188 -2.74 -16.20 -3.04
N GLY A 189 -3.66 -17.09 -3.43
CA GLY A 189 -4.52 -17.83 -2.51
C GLY A 189 -6.00 -17.77 -2.90
N HIS A 190 -6.83 -18.51 -2.18
CA HIS A 190 -8.27 -18.55 -2.42
C HIS A 190 -8.96 -17.32 -1.83
N VAL A 191 -9.89 -16.71 -2.56
CA VAL A 191 -10.64 -15.55 -2.06
C VAL A 191 -11.69 -16.00 -1.05
N VAL A 192 -11.49 -15.67 0.23
CA VAL A 192 -12.38 -16.13 1.31
C VAL A 192 -13.41 -15.10 1.74
N HIS A 193 -13.16 -13.83 1.43
CA HIS A 193 -14.02 -12.70 1.79
C HIS A 193 -13.85 -11.57 0.79
N GLY A 194 -14.76 -10.60 0.82
CA GLY A 194 -14.68 -9.47 -0.08
C GLY A 194 -15.33 -8.20 0.47
N TYR A 195 -14.79 -7.06 0.06
CA TYR A 195 -15.23 -5.72 0.40
C TYR A 195 -15.44 -4.88 -0.87
N SER A 196 -16.40 -3.97 -0.84
CA SER A 196 -16.46 -2.80 -1.71
C SER A 196 -16.55 -1.56 -0.85
N VAL A 197 -15.55 -0.69 -0.99
CA VAL A 197 -15.41 0.55 -0.22
C VAL A 197 -15.72 1.71 -1.16
N ALA A 198 -16.74 2.48 -0.82
CA ALA A 198 -17.12 3.66 -1.57
C ALA A 198 -16.93 4.92 -0.73
N PHE A 199 -16.21 5.88 -1.30
CA PHE A 199 -15.95 7.18 -0.72
C PHE A 199 -16.53 8.26 -1.64
N GLY A 200 -17.19 9.26 -1.07
CA GLY A 200 -17.65 10.39 -1.86
C GLY A 200 -17.82 11.66 -1.08
N SER A 201 -17.79 12.79 -1.78
CA SER A 201 -17.99 14.12 -1.24
C SER A 201 -18.71 14.95 -2.29
N LYS A 202 -19.50 15.94 -1.86
CA LYS A 202 -20.21 16.82 -2.77
C LYS A 202 -19.40 18.12 -2.93
N PRO A 203 -19.02 18.51 -4.16
CA PRO A 203 -18.31 19.76 -4.40
C PRO A 203 -19.08 20.96 -3.82
N GLY A 204 -18.35 21.91 -3.22
CA GLY A 204 -18.91 23.10 -2.58
C GLY A 204 -19.61 22.83 -1.24
N THR A 205 -19.43 21.65 -0.65
CA THR A 205 -19.97 21.33 0.68
C THR A 205 -18.92 20.69 1.57
N THR A 206 -19.01 20.95 2.87
CA THR A 206 -18.17 20.31 3.88
C THR A 206 -18.69 18.91 4.21
N GLY A 207 -17.78 17.94 4.24
CA GLY A 207 -18.04 16.56 4.63
C GLY A 207 -17.86 15.54 3.49
N ALA A 208 -17.79 14.28 3.90
CA ALA A 208 -17.73 13.13 3.02
C ALA A 208 -18.56 11.97 3.55
N PHE A 209 -18.83 11.01 2.67
CA PHE A 209 -19.57 9.80 2.93
C PHE A 209 -18.66 8.60 2.69
N LEU A 210 -18.55 7.72 3.68
CA LEU A 210 -17.88 6.43 3.57
C LEU A 210 -18.92 5.32 3.68
N SER A 211 -19.00 4.42 2.70
CA SER A 211 -19.90 3.26 2.73
C SER A 211 -19.16 1.99 2.39
N VAL A 212 -19.49 0.91 3.09
CA VAL A 212 -18.85 -0.40 2.91
C VAL A 212 -19.90 -1.47 2.68
N ALA A 213 -19.71 -2.25 1.63
CA ALA A 213 -20.43 -3.50 1.39
C ALA A 213 -19.46 -4.67 1.49
N GLU A 214 -19.81 -5.73 2.22
CA GLU A 214 -18.94 -6.88 2.42
C GLU A 214 -19.67 -8.22 2.34
N THR A 215 -18.91 -9.30 2.25
CA THR A 215 -19.43 -10.67 2.34
C THR A 215 -20.00 -10.97 3.72
N ARG A 216 -21.19 -11.55 3.78
CA ARG A 216 -21.78 -12.04 5.02
C ARG A 216 -21.22 -13.42 5.35
N ILE A 217 -20.53 -13.53 6.48
CA ILE A 217 -20.15 -14.80 7.09
C ILE A 217 -21.33 -15.31 7.92
N SER A 218 -21.93 -16.44 7.54
CA SER A 218 -22.92 -17.12 8.40
C SER A 218 -22.21 -17.90 9.49
N LYS A 219 -22.71 -17.82 10.73
CA LYS A 219 -22.28 -18.73 11.79
C LYS A 219 -22.63 -20.17 11.37
N PRO A 220 -21.72 -21.14 11.52
CA PRO A 220 -22.07 -22.53 11.28
C PRO A 220 -23.24 -22.91 12.19
N LYS A 221 -24.26 -23.60 11.64
CA LYS A 221 -25.28 -24.24 12.49
C LYS A 221 -24.53 -25.23 13.39
N LYS A 222 -24.73 -25.14 14.71
CA LYS A 222 -24.23 -26.13 15.70
C LYS A 222 -24.60 -27.53 15.21
N LYS A 223 -23.66 -28.20 14.56
CA LYS A 223 -23.59 -29.65 14.47
C LYS A 223 -22.33 -30.02 15.24
N SER A 224 -22.49 -30.98 16.15
CA SER A 224 -21.42 -31.57 16.96
C SER A 224 -20.17 -31.86 16.11
N PRO A 225 -18.96 -31.72 16.66
CA PRO A 225 -17.74 -31.74 15.88
C PRO A 225 -17.54 -33.12 15.24
N PRO A 226 -17.26 -33.21 13.92
CA PRO A 226 -16.39 -34.27 13.45
C PRO A 226 -14.99 -33.98 14.02
N GLY A 227 -14.28 -35.04 14.43
CA GLY A 227 -12.96 -34.96 15.06
C GLY A 227 -11.87 -34.28 14.22
N PRO A 228 -10.63 -34.20 14.73
CA PRO A 228 -9.57 -33.41 14.13
C PRO A 228 -9.08 -34.04 12.81
N SER A 229 -9.74 -33.69 11.71
CA SER A 229 -9.19 -33.68 10.37
C SER A 229 -9.04 -32.21 9.99
N GLY A 230 -7.86 -31.61 9.95
CA GLY A 230 -6.60 -32.10 9.43
C GLY A 230 -6.14 -31.02 8.46
N GLN A 231 -5.04 -30.34 8.82
CA GLN A 231 -4.44 -29.16 8.19
C GLN A 231 -5.04 -27.81 8.64
N SER A 232 -4.57 -27.37 9.81
CA SER A 232 -4.18 -25.96 9.94
C SER A 232 -3.32 -25.60 8.73
N PRO A 233 -3.56 -24.46 8.06
CA PRO A 233 -2.71 -24.01 6.97
C PRO A 233 -1.26 -23.94 7.48
N THR A 234 -0.42 -24.71 6.81
CA THR A 234 0.99 -24.91 7.07
C THR A 234 1.77 -23.60 6.93
N GLY A 235 2.55 -23.28 7.98
CA GLY A 235 3.58 -22.24 8.02
C GLY A 235 3.06 -20.83 8.35
N SER A 236 3.62 -20.17 9.35
CA SER A 236 3.46 -18.72 9.57
C SER A 236 4.11 -17.92 8.43
N GLY A 237 3.59 -16.74 8.12
CA GLY A 237 4.21 -15.80 7.18
C GLY A 237 3.35 -15.44 5.97
N VAL A 238 3.81 -14.47 5.18
CA VAL A 238 3.09 -13.97 4.00
C VAL A 238 3.41 -14.81 2.76
N SER A 239 2.41 -15.08 1.91
CA SER A 239 2.63 -15.79 0.64
C SER A 239 3.71 -15.11 -0.22
N ARG A 240 4.70 -15.86 -0.72
CA ARG A 240 5.81 -15.30 -1.51
C ARG A 240 5.31 -14.44 -2.68
N PRO A 241 4.34 -14.89 -3.52
CA PRO A 241 3.76 -14.05 -4.57
C PRO A 241 3.24 -12.68 -4.08
N ILE A 242 2.51 -12.62 -2.95
CA ILE A 242 1.94 -11.35 -2.47
C ILE A 242 2.99 -10.46 -1.82
N ALA A 243 3.98 -11.05 -1.14
CA ALA A 243 5.13 -10.34 -0.60
C ALA A 243 5.95 -9.70 -1.73
N LEU A 244 6.27 -10.45 -2.79
CA LEU A 244 6.97 -9.93 -3.97
C LEU A 244 6.16 -8.82 -4.64
N ALA A 245 4.87 -9.00 -4.87
CA ALA A 245 4.01 -7.97 -5.46
C ALA A 245 3.99 -6.68 -4.61
N THR A 246 3.82 -6.82 -3.29
CA THR A 246 3.76 -5.67 -2.36
C THR A 246 5.10 -4.93 -2.32
N HIS A 247 6.21 -5.65 -2.10
CA HIS A 247 7.51 -5.04 -1.97
C HIS A 247 8.06 -4.52 -3.30
N ARG A 248 7.68 -5.12 -4.43
CA ARG A 248 7.95 -4.52 -5.74
C ARG A 248 7.42 -3.08 -5.81
N SER A 249 6.19 -2.84 -5.37
CA SER A 249 5.62 -1.50 -5.29
C SER A 249 6.34 -0.62 -4.25
N ASN A 250 6.72 -1.18 -3.09
CA ASN A 250 7.38 -0.42 -2.02
C ASN A 250 8.78 0.06 -2.44
N PHE A 251 9.65 -0.84 -2.94
CA PHE A 251 10.97 -0.47 -3.47
C PHE A 251 10.87 0.40 -4.72
N PHE A 252 9.81 0.20 -5.53
CA PHE A 252 9.54 1.11 -6.62
C PHE A 252 9.31 2.53 -6.09
N LEU A 253 8.45 2.74 -5.10
CA LEU A 253 8.15 4.07 -4.52
C LEU A 253 9.37 4.71 -3.86
N MET A 254 10.16 3.91 -3.14
CA MET A 254 11.44 4.34 -2.56
C MET A 254 12.48 4.73 -3.62
N GLY A 255 12.31 4.30 -4.87
CA GLY A 255 13.27 4.50 -5.96
C GLY A 255 14.54 3.68 -5.80
N ALA A 256 14.36 2.40 -5.49
CA ALA A 256 15.40 1.39 -5.51
C ALA A 256 15.17 0.46 -6.71
N SER A 257 15.32 0.98 -7.94
CA SER A 257 14.96 0.23 -9.16
C SER A 257 15.72 -1.10 -9.30
N HIS A 258 16.96 -1.17 -8.82
CA HIS A 258 17.75 -2.40 -8.82
C HIS A 258 17.11 -3.52 -8.00
N VAL A 259 16.50 -3.20 -6.84
CA VAL A 259 15.77 -4.20 -6.05
C VAL A 259 14.51 -4.65 -6.80
N VAL A 260 13.83 -3.71 -7.49
CA VAL A 260 12.66 -4.04 -8.32
C VAL A 260 13.04 -4.99 -9.46
N ASP A 261 14.17 -4.75 -10.13
CA ASP A 261 14.68 -5.62 -11.19
C ASP A 261 14.94 -7.05 -10.67
N TRP A 262 15.51 -7.19 -9.47
CA TRP A 262 15.71 -8.49 -8.84
C TRP A 262 14.39 -9.18 -8.47
N ILE A 263 13.39 -8.45 -7.96
CA ILE A 263 12.06 -9.00 -7.68
C ILE A 263 11.41 -9.50 -8.99
N ASP A 264 11.50 -8.72 -10.07
CA ASP A 264 10.96 -9.08 -11.37
C ASP A 264 11.67 -10.31 -11.96
N TRP A 265 13.00 -10.39 -11.80
CA TRP A 265 13.79 -11.57 -12.20
C TRP A 265 13.41 -12.83 -11.41
N ILE A 266 13.07 -12.72 -10.12
CA ILE A 266 12.54 -13.86 -9.35
C ILE A 266 11.21 -14.37 -9.95
N GLY A 267 10.36 -13.46 -10.41
CA GLY A 267 9.05 -13.77 -11.01
C GLY A 267 9.13 -14.38 -12.41
N ALA A 268 10.10 -13.94 -13.22
CA ALA A 268 10.35 -14.46 -14.56
C ALA A 268 11.86 -14.52 -14.83
N PRO A 269 12.55 -15.59 -14.40
CA PRO A 269 13.99 -15.71 -14.56
C PRO A 269 14.38 -15.70 -16.05
N GLY A 270 15.25 -14.76 -16.42
CA GLY A 270 15.83 -14.63 -17.75
C GLY A 270 17.35 -14.52 -17.67
N GLU A 271 17.96 -13.80 -18.60
CA GLU A 271 19.38 -13.47 -18.52
C GLU A 271 19.71 -12.78 -17.19
N LEU A 272 20.91 -13.04 -16.67
CA LEU A 272 21.42 -12.39 -15.48
C LEU A 272 21.41 -10.87 -15.68
N LEU A 273 20.92 -10.15 -14.67
CA LEU A 273 20.92 -8.69 -14.68
C LEU A 273 22.36 -8.19 -14.82
N VAL A 274 22.59 -7.38 -15.86
CA VAL A 274 23.91 -6.79 -16.20
C VAL A 274 24.48 -5.95 -15.05
N ASP A 275 23.60 -5.45 -14.18
CA ASP A 275 23.94 -4.54 -13.09
C ASP A 275 23.60 -5.16 -11.72
N SER A 276 24.44 -6.11 -11.30
CA SER A 276 24.31 -6.88 -10.05
C SER A 276 25.05 -6.26 -8.86
N GLY A 277 25.42 -4.98 -8.95
CA GLY A 277 26.15 -4.26 -7.91
C GLY A 277 25.35 -4.06 -6.62
N PRO A 278 26.02 -3.67 -5.52
CA PRO A 278 25.36 -3.37 -4.26
C PRO A 278 24.41 -2.16 -4.39
N VAL A 279 23.25 -2.25 -3.76
CA VAL A 279 22.28 -1.14 -3.70
C VAL A 279 22.49 -0.36 -2.40
N ALA A 280 22.73 0.94 -2.52
CA ALA A 280 22.96 1.81 -1.37
C ALA A 280 21.65 2.38 -0.79
N PHE A 281 21.53 2.30 0.53
CA PHE A 281 20.45 2.88 1.31
C PHE A 281 21.00 3.89 2.32
N VAL A 282 20.23 4.95 2.55
CA VAL A 282 20.43 5.89 3.65
C VAL A 282 19.55 5.43 4.81
N ARG A 283 20.18 5.21 5.95
CA ARG A 283 19.56 4.91 7.24
C ARG A 283 19.40 6.20 8.03
N LEU A 284 18.19 6.47 8.51
CA LEU A 284 17.89 7.66 9.30
C LEU A 284 16.97 7.36 10.49
N PRO A 285 17.14 8.06 11.62
CA PRO A 285 16.21 8.00 12.73
C PRO A 285 15.08 8.99 12.50
N TYR A 286 13.84 8.55 12.70
CA TYR A 286 12.66 9.39 12.56
C TYR A 286 11.54 8.88 13.47
N ALA A 287 10.92 9.76 14.25
CA ALA A 287 9.83 9.41 15.19
C ALA A 287 10.13 8.17 16.08
N GLY A 288 11.37 8.05 16.59
CA GLY A 288 11.79 6.95 17.46
C GLY A 288 12.06 5.61 16.77
N ARG A 289 12.01 5.57 15.43
CA ARG A 289 12.28 4.37 14.61
C ARG A 289 13.44 4.62 13.65
N TRP A 290 13.99 3.54 13.11
CA TRP A 290 14.97 3.60 12.04
C TRP A 290 14.32 3.25 10.71
N TYR A 291 14.67 4.01 9.69
CA TYR A 291 14.17 3.83 8.33
C TYR A 291 15.32 3.73 7.35
N LEU A 292 15.10 2.96 6.28
CA LEU A 292 15.97 2.87 5.12
C LEU A 292 15.28 3.54 3.93
N GLY A 293 15.97 4.46 3.27
CA GLY A 293 15.56 5.09 2.01
C GLY A 293 16.60 4.85 0.91
N SER A 294 16.20 4.85 -0.36
CA SER A 294 17.17 4.76 -1.46
C SER A 294 18.08 5.99 -1.46
N ALA A 295 19.39 5.77 -1.45
CA ALA A 295 20.37 6.86 -1.46
C ALA A 295 20.24 7.75 -2.71
N PHE A 296 19.94 7.14 -3.86
CA PHE A 296 19.82 7.85 -5.12
C PHE A 296 18.51 8.64 -5.26
N SER A 297 17.45 8.24 -4.54
CA SER A 297 16.18 9.00 -4.57
C SER A 297 16.23 10.33 -3.84
N ILE A 298 17.20 10.49 -2.93
CA ILE A 298 17.40 11.71 -2.15
C ILE A 298 18.67 12.46 -2.55
N TRP A 299 19.34 11.97 -3.61
CA TRP A 299 20.59 12.49 -4.16
C TRP A 299 20.63 14.03 -4.28
N PRO A 300 19.59 14.70 -4.77
CA PRO A 300 19.65 16.15 -4.94
C PRO A 300 19.34 16.97 -3.69
N ALA A 301 18.86 16.34 -2.61
CA ALA A 301 18.42 17.01 -1.39
C ALA A 301 19.40 16.87 -0.21
N LEU A 302 20.41 15.99 -0.29
CA LEU A 302 21.46 15.87 0.73
C LEU A 302 22.65 16.77 0.40
N HIS A 303 23.22 17.39 1.43
CA HIS A 303 24.39 18.25 1.27
C HIS A 303 25.62 17.50 0.74
N PRO A 304 26.47 18.15 -0.10
CA PRO A 304 27.68 17.57 -0.70
C PRO A 304 28.61 16.83 0.26
N HIS A 305 28.71 17.27 1.52
CA HIS A 305 29.64 16.70 2.50
C HIS A 305 29.21 15.35 3.09
N TRP A 306 27.93 14.98 3.03
CA TRP A 306 27.43 13.68 3.53
C TRP A 306 27.72 12.52 2.60
N TRP A 307 28.22 12.80 1.40
CA TRP A 307 28.43 11.80 0.37
C TRP A 307 29.82 11.18 0.39
N HIS A 308 30.78 11.77 1.10
CA HIS A 308 32.20 11.37 1.03
C HIS A 308 32.49 9.97 1.58
N ASP A 309 31.66 9.45 2.48
CA ASP A 309 31.88 8.14 3.09
C ASP A 309 31.06 7.05 2.37
N GLY A 310 31.63 6.50 1.29
CA GLY A 310 31.24 5.20 0.76
C GLY A 310 30.42 5.16 -0.54
N LEU A 311 29.62 6.17 -0.90
CA LEU A 311 28.83 6.08 -2.14
C LEU A 311 29.71 6.18 -3.40
N TRP A 312 30.76 6.99 -3.35
CA TRP A 312 31.68 7.19 -4.48
C TRP A 312 32.61 6.00 -4.73
N ASP A 313 32.73 5.09 -3.77
CA ASP A 313 33.58 3.91 -3.87
C ASP A 313 32.96 2.81 -4.75
N ASP A 314 31.66 2.90 -5.07
CA ASP A 314 31.00 2.02 -6.03
C ASP A 314 31.34 2.43 -7.48
N PRO A 315 32.06 1.61 -8.26
CA PRO A 315 32.41 1.94 -9.64
C PRO A 315 31.22 2.30 -10.54
N MET A 316 30.01 1.82 -10.20
CA MET A 316 28.78 2.02 -10.96
C MET A 316 27.91 3.16 -10.43
N TRP A 317 28.34 3.91 -9.40
CA TRP A 317 27.53 4.97 -8.78
C TRP A 317 26.99 5.99 -9.79
N ARG A 318 27.78 6.34 -10.82
CA ARG A 318 27.36 7.28 -11.89
C ARG A 318 26.21 6.72 -12.71
N HIS A 319 26.28 5.43 -13.04
CA HIS A 319 25.24 4.77 -13.81
C HIS A 319 23.93 4.71 -13.02
N HIS A 320 24.00 4.30 -11.75
CA HIS A 320 22.86 4.26 -10.84
C HIS A 320 22.23 5.64 -10.64
N ALA A 321 23.06 6.67 -10.38
CA ALA A 321 22.60 8.04 -10.22
C ALA A 321 21.91 8.56 -11.49
N VAL A 322 22.51 8.40 -12.67
CA VAL A 322 21.91 8.82 -13.93
C VAL A 322 20.61 8.07 -14.20
N ARG A 323 20.56 6.76 -13.95
CA ARG A 323 19.34 5.94 -14.16
C ARG A 323 18.19 6.43 -13.30
N GLU A 324 18.42 6.65 -12.00
CA GLU A 324 17.38 7.13 -11.08
C GLU A 324 16.97 8.58 -11.37
N VAL A 325 17.93 9.48 -11.61
CA VAL A 325 17.65 10.88 -11.99
C VAL A 325 16.90 10.95 -13.33
N MET A 326 17.25 10.12 -14.31
CA MET A 326 16.53 10.08 -15.59
C MET A 326 15.17 9.42 -15.50
N ALA A 327 14.96 8.50 -14.55
CA ALA A 327 13.67 7.85 -14.31
C ALA A 327 12.71 8.76 -13.53
N ARG A 328 13.23 9.53 -12.56
CA ARG A 328 12.40 10.30 -11.63
C ARG A 328 12.41 11.80 -11.93
N GLY A 329 13.43 12.33 -12.60
CA GLY A 329 13.72 13.76 -12.68
C GLY A 329 14.28 14.31 -11.37
N PHE A 330 14.90 15.49 -11.39
CA PHE A 330 15.32 16.16 -10.15
C PHE A 330 14.13 16.33 -9.20
N PRO A 331 14.28 16.10 -7.88
CA PRO A 331 13.30 16.48 -6.90
C PRO A 331 13.07 17.98 -6.99
N ALA A 332 11.83 18.38 -7.24
CA ALA A 332 11.39 19.71 -6.85
C ALA A 332 11.24 19.73 -5.31
N GLU A 333 11.26 20.92 -4.72
CA GLU A 333 11.14 21.11 -3.28
C GLU A 333 9.93 20.34 -2.68
N SER A 334 10.19 19.56 -1.63
CA SER A 334 9.21 19.09 -0.63
C SER A 334 8.11 18.09 -1.02
N VAL A 335 8.33 17.17 -1.97
CA VAL A 335 7.46 15.98 -2.06
C VAL A 335 8.03 14.91 -1.12
N GLY A 336 7.29 14.53 -0.07
CA GLY A 336 7.77 13.63 0.98
C GLY A 336 8.55 12.39 0.50
N TRP A 337 9.40 11.85 1.37
CA TRP A 337 10.31 10.76 1.04
C TRP A 337 9.74 9.39 1.43
N PHE A 338 9.60 8.50 0.44
CA PHE A 338 9.26 7.11 0.70
C PHE A 338 10.47 6.35 1.24
N VAL A 339 10.25 5.71 2.38
CA VAL A 339 11.24 4.90 3.10
C VAL A 339 10.57 3.61 3.58
N MET A 340 11.36 2.66 4.05
CA MET A 340 10.85 1.48 4.74
C MET A 340 11.44 1.40 6.15
N GLU A 341 10.64 0.94 7.10
CA GLU A 341 11.10 0.60 8.45
C GLU A 341 12.24 -0.42 8.35
N GLU A 342 13.33 -0.19 9.09
CA GLU A 342 14.61 -0.92 8.91
C GLU A 342 14.43 -2.44 9.04
N THR A 343 13.69 -2.91 10.05
CA THR A 343 13.48 -4.35 10.27
C THR A 343 12.65 -4.98 9.17
N ALA A 344 11.64 -4.26 8.66
CA ALA A 344 10.83 -4.70 7.52
C ALA A 344 11.64 -4.80 6.23
N CYS A 345 12.45 -3.77 5.96
CA CYS A 345 13.30 -3.71 4.79
C CYS A 345 14.37 -4.81 4.83
N ALA A 346 15.06 -4.95 5.97
CA ALA A 346 16.09 -5.97 6.17
C ALA A 346 15.53 -7.40 6.04
N ALA A 347 14.38 -7.68 6.68
CA ALA A 347 13.74 -9.00 6.58
C ALA A 347 13.43 -9.38 5.12
N PHE A 348 12.84 -8.45 4.36
CA PHE A 348 12.55 -8.71 2.95
C PHE A 348 13.82 -8.85 2.10
N LEU A 349 14.81 -7.95 2.25
CA LEU A 349 16.06 -8.01 1.48
C LEU A 349 16.86 -9.29 1.75
N ASN A 350 16.87 -9.76 3.01
CA ASN A 350 17.49 -11.03 3.36
C ASN A 350 16.72 -12.22 2.75
N GLY A 351 15.39 -12.19 2.79
CA GLY A 351 14.55 -13.18 2.10
C GLY A 351 14.78 -13.19 0.58
N LEU A 352 14.91 -12.02 -0.03
CA LEU A 352 15.23 -11.86 -1.45
C LEU A 352 16.60 -12.44 -1.79
N THR A 353 17.62 -12.14 -0.98
CA THR A 353 18.98 -12.70 -1.09
C THR A 353 18.93 -14.23 -1.05
N GLY A 354 18.19 -14.81 -0.11
CA GLY A 354 17.99 -16.26 -0.03
C GLY A 354 17.35 -16.85 -1.29
N MET A 355 16.32 -16.19 -1.83
CA MET A 355 15.66 -16.61 -3.08
C MET A 355 16.57 -16.51 -4.31
N ILE A 356 17.45 -15.51 -4.35
CA ILE A 356 18.44 -15.32 -5.42
C ILE A 356 19.50 -16.43 -5.36
N ARG A 357 20.07 -16.69 -4.17
CA ARG A 357 21.07 -17.76 -3.96
C ARG A 357 20.52 -19.16 -4.31
N SER A 358 19.23 -19.38 -4.10
CA SER A 358 18.57 -20.66 -4.37
C SER A 358 18.36 -20.97 -5.86
N GLY A 359 18.74 -20.06 -6.77
CA GLY A 359 18.96 -20.40 -8.18
C GLY A 359 17.74 -20.87 -8.99
N GLY A 360 16.54 -20.35 -8.72
CA GLY A 360 15.36 -20.61 -9.57
C GLY A 360 14.69 -21.98 -9.44
N GLY A 361 15.24 -22.91 -8.64
CA GLY A 361 14.67 -24.24 -8.40
C GLY A 361 13.63 -24.31 -7.26
N ASP A 362 13.22 -25.53 -6.92
CA ASP A 362 12.24 -25.90 -5.88
C ASP A 362 12.61 -25.48 -4.44
N GLY A 363 13.78 -24.89 -4.23
CA GLY A 363 14.27 -24.44 -2.91
C GLY A 363 13.76 -23.07 -2.45
N ARG A 364 12.89 -22.39 -3.23
CA ARG A 364 12.37 -21.07 -2.84
C ARG A 364 11.24 -21.21 -1.81
N PRO A 365 11.25 -20.44 -0.71
CA PRO A 365 10.21 -20.54 0.31
C PRO A 365 8.85 -20.13 -0.25
N GLU A 366 7.80 -20.87 0.10
CA GLU A 366 6.42 -20.53 -0.28
C GLU A 366 5.90 -19.31 0.49
N ARG A 367 6.38 -19.10 1.72
CA ARG A 367 6.01 -17.98 2.59
C ARG A 367 7.26 -17.28 3.13
N LEU A 368 7.19 -15.97 3.32
CA LEU A 368 8.24 -15.17 3.94
C LEU A 368 7.81 -14.74 5.34
N ASP A 369 8.71 -14.85 6.30
CA ASP A 369 8.50 -14.31 7.64
C ASP A 369 8.86 -12.81 7.64
N LEU A 370 7.84 -11.96 7.59
CA LEU A 370 8.00 -10.51 7.50
C LEU A 370 7.28 -9.83 8.68
N PRO A 371 7.91 -8.83 9.31
CA PRO A 371 7.29 -8.12 10.43
C PRO A 371 6.06 -7.33 9.96
N THR A 372 5.14 -7.11 10.89
CA THR A 372 3.94 -6.29 10.69
C THR A 372 3.93 -5.17 11.72
N PHE A 373 3.48 -3.98 11.32
CA PHE A 373 3.45 -2.79 12.17
C PHE A 373 2.03 -2.30 12.40
N ASP A 374 1.85 -1.52 13.46
CA ASP A 374 0.64 -0.73 13.64
C ASP A 374 0.72 0.53 12.75
N PRO A 375 -0.35 0.86 12.01
CA PRO A 375 -0.38 2.05 11.19
C PRO A 375 -0.16 3.33 11.99
N VAL A 376 0.50 4.31 11.38
CA VAL A 376 0.66 5.67 11.92
C VAL A 376 0.21 6.69 10.88
N GLY A 377 -0.38 7.80 11.32
CA GLY A 377 -0.90 8.87 10.46
C GLY A 377 -2.30 8.60 9.92
N PHE A 378 -2.87 7.43 10.19
CA PHE A 378 -4.25 7.07 9.88
C PHE A 378 -4.74 5.94 10.80
N GLY A 379 -6.05 5.78 10.94
CA GLY A 379 -6.63 4.76 11.82
C GLY A 379 -8.16 4.72 11.81
N ILE A 380 -8.72 3.82 12.63
CA ILE A 380 -10.17 3.60 12.75
C ILE A 380 -10.68 3.90 14.17
N GLY A 381 -11.79 4.64 14.27
CA GLY A 381 -12.48 4.98 15.53
C GLY A 381 -12.56 6.49 15.82
N GLU A 382 -13.58 6.92 16.58
CA GLU A 382 -13.73 8.35 16.96
C GLU A 382 -12.62 8.85 17.90
N GLY A 383 -12.04 7.92 18.68
CA GLY A 383 -10.85 8.16 19.50
C GLY A 383 -9.53 8.00 18.73
N SER A 384 -9.57 7.54 17.48
CA SER A 384 -8.40 7.51 16.59
C SER A 384 -8.21 8.85 15.90
N ARG A 385 -8.39 9.97 16.63
CA ARG A 385 -7.38 11.01 16.47
C ARG A 385 -6.09 10.25 16.61
N SER A 386 -5.37 10.06 15.51
CA SER A 386 -3.98 9.68 15.54
C SER A 386 -3.41 10.73 16.47
N ARG A 387 -3.36 10.41 17.76
CA ARG A 387 -2.63 11.19 18.73
C ARG A 387 -1.32 11.24 17.98
N ARG A 388 -0.87 12.42 17.57
CA ARG A 388 0.56 12.67 17.53
C ARG A 388 1.01 12.13 18.88
N VAL A 389 1.44 10.87 18.90
CA VAL A 389 1.75 10.17 20.14
C VAL A 389 2.89 11.05 20.65
N ASP A 390 2.60 11.80 21.71
CA ASP A 390 3.43 12.88 22.29
C ASP A 390 3.42 14.27 21.65
N GLY A 391 2.35 14.76 21.01
CA GLY A 391 2.41 16.11 20.41
C GLY A 391 3.56 16.22 19.39
N SER A 392 3.98 15.07 18.85
CA SER A 392 5.17 14.88 18.03
C SER A 392 5.12 15.77 16.81
N GLU A 393 6.17 16.57 16.62
CA GLU A 393 6.33 17.47 15.49
C GLU A 393 6.47 16.75 14.12
N TYR A 394 6.51 15.42 14.09
CA TYR A 394 6.77 14.60 12.91
C TYR A 394 5.54 14.41 12.02
N ASN A 395 5.68 14.69 10.73
CA ASN A 395 4.64 14.52 9.71
C ASN A 395 4.91 13.27 8.86
N TYR A 396 4.29 12.13 9.17
CA TYR A 396 4.50 10.89 8.41
C TYR A 396 3.32 9.92 8.46
N ALA A 397 3.31 8.98 7.51
CA ALA A 397 2.43 7.82 7.53
C ALA A 397 3.23 6.52 7.44
N LEU A 398 2.91 5.54 8.29
CA LEU A 398 3.51 4.20 8.30
C LEU A 398 2.42 3.16 8.03
N PHE A 399 2.66 2.26 7.08
CA PHE A 399 1.78 1.16 6.73
C PHE A 399 2.21 -0.14 7.42
N ARG A 400 1.29 -1.10 7.48
CA ARG A 400 1.52 -2.37 8.19
C ARG A 400 2.66 -3.21 7.59
N ASP A 401 2.95 -3.04 6.31
CA ASP A 401 4.03 -3.70 5.56
C ASP A 401 5.41 -3.02 5.73
N GLY A 402 5.49 -1.99 6.57
CA GLY A 402 6.71 -1.26 6.87
C GLY A 402 7.04 -0.12 5.90
N LEU A 403 6.28 0.08 4.81
CA LEU A 403 6.47 1.28 3.98
C LEU A 403 6.01 2.51 4.75
N ALA A 404 6.77 3.60 4.65
CA ALA A 404 6.38 4.89 5.17
C ALA A 404 6.60 6.02 4.14
N LEU A 405 5.84 7.11 4.30
CA LEU A 405 6.08 8.39 3.63
C LEU A 405 6.39 9.43 4.70
N LEU A 406 7.60 9.99 4.67
CA LEU A 406 8.04 11.05 5.58
C LEU A 406 7.84 12.41 4.91
N GLY A 407 7.07 13.31 5.52
CA GLY A 407 6.86 14.67 5.02
C GLY A 407 8.08 15.58 5.19
N ASP A 408 8.89 15.33 6.22
CA ASP A 408 10.03 16.17 6.62
C ASP A 408 11.26 15.33 7.06
N PRO A 409 11.84 14.53 6.14
CA PRO A 409 12.82 13.49 6.48
C PRO A 409 14.14 14.00 7.08
N PHE A 410 14.49 15.27 6.90
CA PHE A 410 15.80 15.82 7.28
C PHE A 410 15.85 16.52 8.64
N ARG A 411 14.87 16.28 9.51
CA ARG A 411 14.93 16.79 10.89
C ARG A 411 16.15 16.29 11.65
N SER A 412 16.58 15.05 11.37
CA SER A 412 17.77 14.46 11.96
C SER A 412 19.01 14.70 11.08
N ARG A 413 20.13 15.05 11.71
CA ARG A 413 21.45 15.11 11.06
C ARG A 413 22.22 13.78 11.11
N LYS A 414 21.67 12.75 11.76
CA LYS A 414 22.30 11.42 11.81
C LYS A 414 21.82 10.61 10.61
N LEU A 415 22.69 10.47 9.63
CA LEU A 415 22.49 9.62 8.45
C LEU A 415 23.60 8.59 8.42
N GLU A 416 23.25 7.33 8.22
CA GLU A 416 24.19 6.22 8.08
C GLU A 416 23.98 5.56 6.71
N MET A 417 25.02 4.97 6.15
CA MET A 417 24.92 4.23 4.89
C MET A 417 24.79 2.74 5.16
N ARG A 418 23.87 2.09 4.45
CA ARG A 418 23.71 0.63 4.40
C ARG A 418 23.83 0.18 2.95
N ARG A 419 24.32 -1.03 2.72
CA ARG A 419 24.41 -1.60 1.37
C ARG A 419 23.77 -2.96 1.33
N TRP A 420 23.01 -3.22 0.27
CA TRP A 420 22.48 -4.56 0.02
C TRP A 420 23.08 -5.13 -1.24
N SER A 421 23.75 -6.27 -1.10
CA SER A 421 24.27 -7.07 -2.19
C SER A 421 23.32 -8.23 -2.47
N PRO A 422 22.86 -8.45 -3.72
CA PRO A 422 21.94 -9.55 -4.07
C PRO A 422 22.41 -10.95 -3.67
N LYS A 423 23.74 -11.14 -3.60
CA LYS A 423 24.38 -12.41 -3.26
C LYS A 423 24.92 -12.45 -1.83
N GLU A 424 25.10 -11.33 -1.13
CA GLU A 424 25.75 -11.30 0.18
C GLU A 424 24.76 -10.97 1.30
N GLY A 425 23.73 -10.18 0.99
CA GLY A 425 22.71 -9.73 1.95
C GLY A 425 22.86 -8.24 2.25
N LEU A 426 22.17 -7.79 3.30
CA LEU A 426 22.29 -6.42 3.79
C LEU A 426 23.52 -6.33 4.72
N GLU A 427 24.39 -5.36 4.43
CA GLU A 427 25.63 -5.07 5.13
C GLU A 427 25.67 -3.63 5.65
N GLY A 428 26.48 -3.45 6.70
CA GLY A 428 26.57 -2.23 7.49
C GLY A 428 25.89 -2.43 8.82
#